data_AF-A0A2R6EAI0-F1
#
_entry.id   AF-A0A2R6EAI0-F1
#
_cell.length_a   1.000
_cell.length_b   1.000
_cell.length_c   1.000
_cell.angle_alpha   90.00
_cell.angle_beta   90.00
_cell.angle_gamma   90.00
#
_symmetry.space_group_name_H-M   'P 1'
#
loop_
_entity.id
_entity.type
_entity.pdbx_description
1 polymer ?
#
loop_
_entity_poly.entity_id
_entity_poly.type
_entity_poly.pdbx_seq_one_letter_code
_entity_poly.pdbx_strand_id
1 'polypeptide(L)'
;AAAGLVVLWAHAIDGVANVVAADWLPALGHPIDSYSAKHVINRLIIDVTRTVQPAELSAAIGTSWPFLVVKLAVAVAIVWLFNETIFEESPRYAVLLLVAASAVGLGPGTRDILRVTFAI
;
A
#
# COMPACT_ATOMS: atom_id res chain seq x y z
N ALA A 1 -1.63 20.57 -4.69
CA ALA A 1 -1.21 20.14 -3.32
C ALA A 1 -2.17 19.15 -2.67
N ALA A 2 -3.42 19.53 -2.33
CA ALA A 2 -4.35 18.65 -1.60
C ALA A 2 -4.66 17.31 -2.30
N ALA A 3 -4.95 17.33 -3.61
CA ALA A 3 -5.27 16.09 -4.35
C ALA A 3 -4.10 15.10 -4.41
N GLY A 4 -2.86 15.58 -4.52
CA GLY A 4 -1.68 14.72 -4.50
C GLY A 4 -1.46 14.07 -3.13
N LEU A 5 -1.74 14.79 -2.04
CA LEU A 5 -1.72 14.21 -0.68
C LEU A 5 -2.75 13.11 -0.52
N VAL A 6 -3.93 13.25 -1.11
CA VAL A 6 -4.96 12.18 -1.10
C VAL A 6 -4.47 10.93 -1.82
N VAL A 7 -3.79 11.08 -2.97
CA VAL A 7 -3.19 9.94 -3.67
C VAL A 7 -2.12 9.27 -2.82
N LEU A 8 -1.19 10.03 -2.23
CA LEU A 8 -0.17 9.47 -1.33
C LEU A 8 -0.80 8.74 -0.15
N TRP A 9 -1.78 9.35 0.52
CA TRP A 9 -2.50 8.77 1.64
C TRP A 9 -3.21 7.48 1.24
N ALA A 10 -3.90 7.46 0.11
CA ALA A 10 -4.61 6.28 -0.41
C ALA A 10 -3.69 5.06 -0.58
N HIS A 11 -2.51 5.27 -1.16
CA HIS A 11 -1.52 4.20 -1.34
C HIS A 11 -0.81 3.83 -0.04
N ALA A 12 -0.63 4.79 0.88
CA ALA A 12 -0.09 4.53 2.21
C ALA A 12 -1.01 3.62 3.03
N ILE A 13 -2.33 3.84 2.98
CA ILE A 13 -3.31 2.98 3.65
C ILE A 13 -3.19 1.53 3.17
N ASP A 14 -3.03 1.31 1.87
CA ASP A 14 -2.82 -0.03 1.31
C ASP A 14 -1.49 -0.65 1.74
N GLY A 15 -0.41 0.13 1.70
CA GLY A 15 0.90 -0.30 2.20
C GLY A 15 0.85 -0.74 3.67
N VAL A 16 0.22 0.05 4.53
CA VAL A 16 0.08 -0.24 5.96
C VAL A 16 -0.86 -1.41 6.20
N ALA A 17 -2.00 -1.47 5.52
CA ALA A 17 -2.93 -2.60 5.60
C ALA A 17 -2.23 -3.92 5.30
N ASN A 18 -1.38 -3.93 4.28
CA ASN A 18 -0.61 -5.10 3.90
C ASN A 18 0.36 -5.54 5.01
N VAL A 19 1.12 -4.60 5.58
CA VAL A 19 2.05 -4.86 6.68
C VAL A 19 1.32 -5.43 7.89
N VAL A 20 0.21 -4.80 8.28
CA VAL A 20 -0.57 -5.24 9.44
C VAL A 20 -1.09 -6.65 9.24
N ALA A 21 -1.68 -6.92 8.06
CA ALA A 21 -2.26 -8.22 7.75
C ALA A 21 -1.20 -9.33 7.66
N ALA A 22 -0.03 -9.04 7.10
CA ALA A 22 1.00 -10.04 6.85
C ALA A 22 1.88 -10.34 8.07
N ASP A 23 2.27 -9.32 8.84
CA ASP A 23 3.30 -9.47 9.88
C ASP A 23 2.78 -9.23 11.32
N TRP A 24 1.67 -8.51 11.51
CA TRP A 24 1.30 -8.01 12.86
C TRP A 24 0.02 -8.63 13.45
N LEU A 25 -0.77 -9.39 12.69
CA LEU A 25 -2.00 -10.01 13.22
C LEU A 25 -1.80 -10.83 14.51
N PRO A 26 -0.77 -11.71 14.63
CA PRO A 26 -0.54 -12.44 15.86
C PRO A 26 -0.24 -11.54 17.06
N ALA A 27 0.60 -10.52 16.84
CA ALA A 27 0.98 -9.56 17.88
C ALA A 27 -0.22 -8.72 18.36
N LEU A 28 -1.22 -8.54 17.49
CA LEU A 28 -2.47 -7.84 17.79
C LEU A 28 -3.55 -8.75 18.41
N GLY A 29 -3.24 -10.03 18.66
CA GLY A 29 -4.19 -10.98 19.25
C GLY A 29 -5.35 -11.34 18.31
N HIS A 30 -5.15 -11.21 17.01
CA HIS A 30 -6.16 -11.50 16.01
C HIS A 30 -6.39 -13.02 15.87
N PRO A 31 -7.63 -13.51 15.70
CA PRO A 31 -7.91 -14.96 15.62
C PRO A 31 -7.37 -15.65 14.36
N ILE A 32 -6.89 -14.89 13.37
CA ILE A 32 -6.20 -15.41 12.19
C ILE A 32 -4.69 -15.19 12.37
N ASP A 33 -3.94 -16.29 12.38
CA ASP A 33 -2.49 -16.29 12.60
C ASP A 33 -1.68 -15.67 11.46
N SER A 34 -2.17 -15.74 10.22
CA SER A 34 -1.51 -15.03 9.11
C SER A 34 -2.44 -14.78 7.93
N TYR A 35 -2.38 -13.57 7.38
CA TYR A 35 -2.99 -13.27 6.09
C TYR A 35 -1.93 -13.34 4.99
N SER A 36 -1.92 -14.46 4.26
CA SER A 36 -0.96 -14.67 3.17
C SER A 36 -1.16 -13.67 2.03
N ALA A 37 -0.05 -13.12 1.54
CA ALA A 37 0.00 -12.25 0.36
C ALA A 37 -0.65 -12.91 -0.87
N LYS A 38 -1.79 -12.37 -1.33
CA LYS A 38 -2.53 -12.89 -2.49
C LYS A 38 -1.91 -12.51 -3.84
N HIS A 39 -1.22 -11.36 -3.92
CA HIS A 39 -0.61 -10.86 -5.14
C HIS A 39 0.84 -11.34 -5.35
N VAL A 40 1.17 -11.72 -6.58
CA VAL A 40 2.51 -12.21 -6.99
C VAL A 40 3.62 -11.22 -6.62
N ILE A 41 3.40 -9.92 -6.88
CA ILE A 41 4.38 -8.87 -6.58
C ILE A 41 4.61 -8.76 -5.07
N ASN A 42 3.56 -8.83 -4.24
CA ASN A 42 3.74 -8.74 -2.80
C ASN A 42 4.51 -9.94 -2.24
N ARG A 43 4.18 -11.15 -2.72
CA ARG A 43 4.95 -12.36 -2.36
C ARG A 43 6.41 -12.23 -2.74
N LEU A 44 6.70 -11.78 -3.97
CA LEU A 44 8.07 -11.55 -4.41
C LEU A 44 8.81 -10.56 -3.50
N ILE A 45 8.17 -9.45 -3.14
CA ILE A 45 8.75 -8.45 -2.24
C ILE A 45 9.09 -9.08 -0.89
N ILE A 46 8.15 -9.82 -0.29
CA ILE A 46 8.36 -10.50 1.00
C ILE A 46 9.47 -11.53 0.91
N ASP A 47 9.48 -12.36 -0.14
CA ASP A 47 10.47 -13.42 -0.32
C ASP A 47 11.87 -12.86 -0.54
N VAL A 48 12.00 -11.80 -1.35
CA VAL A 48 13.28 -11.06 -1.48
C VAL A 48 13.67 -10.44 -0.15
N THR A 49 12.72 -9.85 0.59
CA THR A 49 13.02 -9.24 1.89
C THR A 49 13.55 -10.28 2.86
N ARG A 50 12.98 -11.49 2.90
CA ARG A 50 13.47 -12.59 3.73
C ARG A 50 14.89 -13.04 3.40
N THR A 51 15.34 -12.91 2.14
CA THR A 51 16.69 -13.32 1.75
C THR A 51 17.75 -12.27 2.03
N VAL A 52 17.38 -10.98 2.07
CA VAL A 52 18.34 -9.87 2.21
C VAL A 52 18.28 -9.16 3.56
N GLN A 53 17.14 -9.17 4.24
CA GLN A 53 16.95 -8.46 5.50
C GLN A 53 17.52 -9.30 6.66
N PRO A 54 18.33 -8.71 7.57
CA PRO A 54 18.85 -9.42 8.74
C PRO A 54 17.76 -10.12 9.55
N ALA A 55 18.06 -11.30 10.10
CA ALA A 55 17.08 -12.14 10.78
C ALA A 55 16.47 -11.43 12.00
N GLU A 56 17.30 -10.71 12.76
CA GLU A 56 16.90 -9.94 13.94
C GLU A 56 15.95 -8.80 13.56
N LEU A 57 16.19 -8.15 12.42
CA LEU A 57 15.32 -7.09 11.93
C LEU A 57 13.99 -7.65 11.45
N SER A 58 14.01 -8.77 10.72
CA SER A 58 12.80 -9.48 10.29
C SER A 58 11.93 -9.95 11.46
N ALA A 59 12.57 -10.42 12.54
CA ALA A 59 11.86 -10.77 13.77
C ALA A 59 11.27 -9.54 14.48
N ALA A 60 11.92 -8.38 14.40
CA ALA A 60 11.49 -7.17 15.09
C ALA A 60 10.37 -6.41 14.37
N ILE A 61 10.43 -6.30 13.04
CA ILE A 61 9.51 -5.44 12.28
C ILE A 61 8.69 -6.18 11.21
N GLY A 62 8.98 -7.46 10.97
CA GLY A 62 8.37 -8.21 9.87
C GLY A 62 9.10 -8.04 8.53
N THR A 63 8.47 -8.52 7.46
CA THR A 63 9.09 -8.65 6.13
C THR A 63 8.33 -7.91 5.02
N SER A 64 7.22 -7.26 5.35
CA SER A 64 6.30 -6.68 4.35
C SER A 64 6.44 -5.16 4.17
N TRP A 65 7.22 -4.47 5.02
CA TRP A 65 7.42 -3.01 4.94
C TRP A 65 7.88 -2.49 3.57
N PRO A 66 8.72 -3.19 2.80
CA PRO A 66 9.09 -2.72 1.46
C PRO A 66 7.91 -2.56 0.51
N PHE A 67 6.78 -3.24 0.74
CA PHE A 67 5.55 -3.02 -0.03
C PHE A 67 5.00 -1.60 0.15
N LEU A 68 5.01 -1.07 1.38
CA LEU A 68 4.64 0.32 1.64
C LEU A 68 5.56 1.29 0.89
N VAL A 69 6.87 1.04 0.89
CA VAL A 69 7.84 1.88 0.16
C VAL A 69 7.53 1.89 -1.33
N VAL A 70 7.27 0.72 -1.93
CA VAL A 70 6.87 0.61 -3.35
C VAL A 70 5.58 1.38 -3.63
N LYS A 71 4.58 1.28 -2.75
CA LYS A 71 3.31 2.01 -2.88
C LYS A 71 3.50 3.52 -2.84
N LEU A 72 4.30 4.01 -1.90
CA LEU A 72 4.63 5.44 -1.81
C LEU A 72 5.41 5.91 -3.03
N ALA A 73 6.35 5.12 -3.53
CA ALA A 73 7.09 5.44 -4.76
C ALA A 73 6.15 5.54 -5.97
N VAL A 74 5.20 4.61 -6.12
CA VAL A 74 4.17 4.66 -7.17
C VAL A 74 3.29 5.88 -7.02
N ALA A 75 2.83 6.20 -5.81
CA ALA A 75 1.98 7.37 -5.57
C ALA A 75 2.72 8.67 -5.89
N VAL A 76 3.99 8.80 -5.47
CA VAL A 76 4.85 9.94 -5.81
C VAL A 76 5.05 10.04 -7.32
N ALA A 77 5.32 8.93 -8.01
CA ALA A 77 5.46 8.91 -9.46
C ALA A 77 4.18 9.36 -10.17
N ILE A 78 3.01 8.90 -9.71
CA ILE A 78 1.72 9.34 -10.23
C ILE A 78 1.57 10.85 -10.04
N VAL A 79 1.73 11.37 -8.82
CA VAL A 79 1.57 12.81 -8.55
C VAL A 79 2.57 13.64 -9.34
N TRP A 80 3.80 13.15 -9.51
CA TRP A 80 4.83 13.80 -10.31
C TRP A 80 4.47 13.92 -11.79
N LEU A 81 3.74 12.95 -12.35
CA LEU A 81 3.24 13.02 -13.73
C LEU A 81 2.17 14.11 -13.91
N PHE A 82 1.46 14.51 -12.85
CA PHE A 82 0.50 15.62 -12.89
C PHE A 82 1.19 16.95 -12.64
N ASN A 83 1.76 17.53 -13.70
CA ASN A 83 2.33 18.88 -13.68
C ASN A 83 1.24 19.96 -13.85
N GLU A 84 1.65 21.23 -13.69
CA GLU A 84 0.75 22.39 -13.80
C GLU A 84 0.05 22.46 -15.17
N THR A 85 0.73 22.07 -16.25
CA THR A 85 0.18 22.07 -17.61
C THR A 85 -1.07 21.19 -17.75
N ILE A 86 -1.07 19.97 -17.19
CA ILE A 86 -2.24 19.08 -17.27
C ILE A 86 -3.45 19.68 -16.53
N PHE A 87 -3.21 20.39 -15.43
CA PHE A 87 -4.26 21.05 -14.68
C PHE A 87 -4.80 22.28 -15.39
N GLU A 88 -3.96 23.03 -16.09
CA GLU A 88 -4.35 24.22 -16.85
C GLU A 88 -5.13 23.85 -18.12
N GLU A 89 -4.64 22.88 -18.88
CA GLU A 89 -5.24 22.49 -20.17
C GLU A 89 -6.51 21.66 -20.01
N SER A 90 -6.58 20.80 -19.01
CA SER A 90 -7.71 19.89 -18.83
C SER A 90 -8.02 19.58 -17.36
N PRO A 91 -8.51 20.58 -16.58
CA PRO A 91 -8.73 20.44 -15.15
C PRO A 91 -9.63 19.26 -14.77
N ARG A 92 -10.72 19.04 -15.52
CA ARG A 92 -11.67 17.95 -15.25
C ARG A 92 -11.03 16.58 -15.44
N TYR A 93 -10.25 16.42 -16.50
CA TYR A 93 -9.54 15.18 -16.78
C TYR A 93 -8.48 14.89 -15.72
N ALA A 94 -7.74 15.93 -15.31
CA ALA A 94 -6.75 15.83 -14.24
C ALA A 94 -7.37 15.31 -12.93
N VAL A 95 -8.50 15.89 -12.52
CA VAL A 95 -9.23 15.46 -11.32
C VAL A 95 -9.72 14.02 -11.45
N LEU A 96 -10.32 13.64 -12.58
CA LEU A 96 -10.81 12.27 -12.79
C LEU A 96 -9.70 11.23 -12.68
N LEU A 97 -8.52 11.50 -13.26
CA LEU A 97 -7.39 10.59 -13.17
C LEU A 97 -6.82 10.50 -11.75
N LEU A 98 -6.77 11.60 -11.00
CA LEU A 98 -6.30 11.58 -9.61
C LEU A 98 -7.28 10.84 -8.69
N VAL A 99 -8.58 10.98 -8.94
CA VAL A 99 -9.61 10.17 -8.26
C VAL A 99 -9.41 8.69 -8.59
N ALA A 100 -9.19 8.34 -9.86
CA ALA A 100 -8.92 6.97 -10.27
C ALA A 100 -7.64 6.43 -9.61
N ALA A 101 -6.55 7.19 -9.59
CA ALA A 101 -5.30 6.83 -8.93
C ALA A 101 -5.46 6.61 -7.42
N SER A 102 -6.28 7.44 -6.77
CA SER A 102 -6.63 7.29 -5.35
C SER A 102 -7.45 6.01 -5.12
N ALA A 103 -8.42 5.73 -5.98
CA ALA A 103 -9.22 4.51 -5.91
C ALA A 103 -8.36 3.23 -6.09
N VAL A 104 -7.37 3.26 -6.98
CA VAL A 104 -6.41 2.16 -7.16
C VAL A 104 -5.57 1.93 -5.90
N GLY A 105 -5.20 2.99 -5.18
CA GLY A 105 -4.54 2.89 -3.88
C GLY A 105 -5.45 2.29 -2.82
N LEU A 106 -6.63 2.87 -2.62
CA LEU A 106 -7.55 2.47 -1.54
C LEU A 106 -8.18 1.08 -1.71
N GLY A 107 -8.39 0.64 -2.95
CA GLY A 107 -9.15 -0.58 -3.26
C GLY A 107 -8.62 -1.83 -2.55
N PRO A 108 -7.35 -2.22 -2.77
CA PRO A 108 -6.77 -3.40 -2.12
C PRO A 108 -6.67 -3.24 -0.60
N GLY A 109 -6.23 -2.07 -0.11
CA GLY A 109 -6.05 -1.81 1.31
C GLY A 109 -7.34 -1.88 2.12
N THR A 110 -8.42 -1.25 1.62
CA THR A 110 -9.75 -1.31 2.23
C THR A 110 -10.27 -2.75 2.24
N ARG A 111 -10.12 -3.47 1.12
CA ARG A 111 -10.55 -4.86 1.01
C ARG A 111 -9.84 -5.74 2.05
N ASP A 112 -8.52 -5.58 2.20
CA ASP A 112 -7.73 -6.41 3.09
C ASP A 112 -8.00 -6.06 4.57
N ILE A 113 -8.17 -4.78 4.92
CA ILE A 113 -8.60 -4.38 6.27
C ILE A 113 -9.98 -4.95 6.61
N LEU A 114 -10.94 -4.89 5.70
CA LEU A 114 -12.28 -5.46 5.94
C LEU A 114 -12.21 -6.96 6.20
N ARG A 115 -11.42 -7.69 5.40
CA ARG A 115 -11.21 -9.13 5.59
C ARG A 115 -10.58 -9.47 6.93
N VAL A 116 -9.54 -8.73 7.31
CA VAL A 116 -8.92 -8.85 8.63
C VAL A 116 -9.98 -8.60 9.71
N THR A 117 -10.66 -7.45 9.66
CA THR A 117 -11.65 -7.05 10.67
C THR A 117 -12.75 -8.09 10.88
N PHE A 118 -13.22 -8.73 9.81
CA PHE A 118 -14.27 -9.75 9.88
C PHE A 118 -13.76 -11.19 9.97
N ALA A 119 -12.44 -11.39 10.00
CA ALA A 119 -11.80 -12.70 10.00
C ALA A 119 -12.26 -13.64 8.85
N ILE A 120 -12.27 -13.13 7.61
CA ILE A 120 -12.69 -13.86 6.39
C ILE A 120 -11.67 -13.86 5.25
#